data_AF-A0A1Z8Y9B4-F1
#
_entry.id   AF-A0A1Z8Y9B4-F1
#
_cell.length_a   1.000
_cell.length_b   1.000
_cell.length_c   1.000
_cell.angle_alpha   90.00
_cell.angle_beta   90.00
_cell.angle_gamma   90.00
#
_symmetry.space_group_name_H-M   'P 1'
#
loop_
_entity.id
_entity.type
_entity.pdbx_description
1 polymer ?
#
loop_
_entity_poly.entity_id
_entity_poly.type
_entity_poly.pdbx_seq_one_letter_code
_entity_poly.pdbx_strand_id
1 'polypeptide(L)'
;SIKPSARGELEITDLNRIYLEQNELNVELLGRGTAWLDTGTHKSLMAASQFVQVIEERQGLKMACLEGIGYEQGWLSVEQLNDRIQFLGKTQYADYLKNLLK
;
A
#
# COMPACT_ATOMS: atom_id res chain seq x y z
N SER A 1 24.45 -13.65 12.51
CA SER A 1 23.05 -14.11 12.39
C SER A 1 22.27 -13.62 13.59
N ILE A 2 20.98 -13.32 13.41
CA ILE A 2 20.08 -12.91 14.49
C ILE A 2 19.68 -14.15 15.31
N LYS A 3 19.44 -13.97 16.61
CA LYS A 3 18.99 -15.04 17.51
C LYS A 3 17.46 -14.94 17.74
N PRO A 4 16.76 -16.05 17.97
CA PRO A 4 15.35 -16.01 18.34
C PRO A 4 15.12 -15.19 19.63
N SER A 5 14.03 -14.45 19.66
CA SER A 5 13.59 -13.66 20.82
C SER A 5 12.96 -14.52 21.90
N ALA A 6 12.53 -13.88 22.99
CA ALA A 6 11.80 -14.56 24.08
C ALA A 6 10.49 -15.22 23.62
N ARG A 7 9.88 -14.74 22.51
CA ARG A 7 8.71 -15.37 21.88
C ARG A 7 9.06 -16.38 20.78
N GLY A 8 10.35 -16.63 20.55
CA GLY A 8 10.83 -17.62 19.59
C GLY A 8 10.89 -17.13 18.14
N GLU A 9 10.76 -15.83 17.89
CA GLU A 9 10.76 -15.24 16.54
C GLU A 9 12.11 -14.57 16.22
N LEU A 10 12.43 -14.46 14.93
CA LEU A 10 13.53 -13.60 14.47
C LEU A 10 12.99 -12.19 14.26
N GLU A 11 13.37 -11.26 15.14
CA GLU A 11 12.77 -9.93 15.21
C GLU A 11 13.40 -8.96 14.20
N ILE A 12 12.56 -8.22 13.47
CA ILE A 12 13.03 -7.10 12.65
C ILE A 12 13.73 -6.02 13.50
N THR A 13 13.34 -5.86 14.76
CA THR A 13 13.97 -4.92 15.70
C THR A 13 15.44 -5.27 15.97
N ASP A 14 15.80 -6.56 16.00
CA ASP A 14 17.20 -6.96 16.19
C ASP A 14 18.03 -6.67 14.93
N LEU A 15 17.45 -6.82 13.74
CA LEU A 15 18.10 -6.37 12.50
C LEU A 15 18.33 -4.85 12.52
N ASN A 16 17.31 -4.07 12.87
CA ASN A 16 17.41 -2.62 12.95
C ASN A 16 18.48 -2.18 13.98
N ARG A 17 18.63 -2.91 15.09
CA ARG A 17 19.67 -2.64 16.10
C ARG A 17 21.08 -2.84 15.52
N ILE A 18 21.31 -3.87 14.70
CA ILE A 18 22.60 -4.07 14.05
C ILE A 18 22.96 -2.87 13.16
N TYR A 19 22.03 -2.41 12.32
CA TYR A 19 22.24 -1.22 11.50
C TYR A 19 22.45 0.04 12.35
N LEU A 20 21.74 0.17 13.48
CA LEU A 20 21.93 1.28 14.42
C LEU A 20 23.34 1.26 15.04
N GLU A 21 23.81 0.10 15.50
CA GLU A 21 25.15 -0.09 16.08
C GLU A 21 26.27 0.17 15.05
N GLN A 22 25.99 -0.07 13.77
CA GLN A 22 26.90 0.23 12.66
C GLN A 22 26.82 1.70 12.18
N ASN A 23 25.94 2.52 12.75
CA ASN A 23 25.60 3.87 12.26
C ASN A 23 25.13 3.90 10.79
N GLU A 24 24.51 2.81 10.33
CA GLU A 24 23.96 2.65 8.98
C GLU A 24 22.42 2.70 8.98
N LEU A 25 21.79 2.93 10.14
CA LEU A 25 20.33 3.10 10.26
C LEU A 25 19.93 4.54 9.93
N ASN A 26 19.07 4.70 8.93
CA ASN A 26 18.38 5.95 8.63
C ASN A 26 16.91 5.88 9.07
N VAL A 27 16.39 6.98 9.60
CA VAL A 27 15.00 7.08 10.08
C VAL A 27 14.31 8.24 9.38
N GLU A 28 13.18 7.94 8.74
CA GLU A 28 12.30 8.95 8.14
C GLU A 28 11.09 9.22 9.06
N LEU A 29 10.82 10.48 9.33
CA LEU A 29 9.70 10.88 10.18
C LEU A 29 8.42 11.08 9.36
N LEU A 30 7.40 10.29 9.66
CA LEU A 30 6.07 10.49 9.10
C LEU A 30 5.38 11.65 9.83
N GLY A 31 5.41 12.83 9.22
CA GLY A 31 4.85 14.06 9.77
C GLY A 31 3.32 14.07 9.85
N ARG A 32 2.79 15.11 10.50
CA ARG A 32 1.34 15.37 10.56
C ARG A 32 0.75 15.41 9.15
N GLY A 33 -0.39 14.77 8.96
CA GLY A 33 -1.06 14.62 7.66
C GLY A 33 -0.88 13.22 7.06
N THR A 34 0.06 12.43 7.60
CA THR A 34 0.22 11.02 7.23
C THR A 34 -0.75 10.14 8.03
N ALA A 35 -1.36 9.16 7.37
CA ALA A 35 -2.12 8.10 8.03
C ALA A 35 -1.30 6.81 8.04
N TRP A 36 -1.11 6.21 9.22
CA TRP A 36 -0.56 4.87 9.40
C TRP A 36 -1.62 4.01 10.09
N LEU A 37 -2.10 2.99 9.39
CA LEU A 37 -3.26 2.20 9.79
C LEU A 37 -2.83 0.76 10.07
N ASP A 38 -3.04 0.30 11.29
CA ASP A 38 -2.87 -1.11 11.67
C ASP A 38 -4.21 -1.85 11.59
N THR A 39 -4.18 -3.08 11.06
CA THR A 39 -5.37 -3.92 10.83
C THR A 39 -5.44 -5.14 11.75
N GLY A 40 -4.64 -5.16 12.83
CA GLY A 40 -4.53 -6.29 13.76
C GLY A 40 -5.77 -6.61 14.60
N THR A 41 -6.80 -5.76 14.62
CA THR A 41 -8.05 -6.01 15.35
C THR A 41 -9.28 -5.76 14.48
N HIS A 42 -10.44 -6.35 14.82
CA HIS A 42 -11.70 -6.08 14.12
C HIS A 42 -12.03 -4.58 14.07
N LYS A 43 -11.81 -3.85 15.17
CA LYS A 43 -12.07 -2.42 15.25
C LYS A 43 -11.11 -1.62 14.35
N SER A 44 -9.82 -1.95 14.38
CA SER A 44 -8.81 -1.22 13.60
C SER A 44 -8.93 -1.51 12.10
N LEU A 45 -9.28 -2.74 11.72
CA LEU A 45 -9.62 -3.10 10.34
C LEU A 45 -10.83 -2.33 9.82
N MET A 46 -11.91 -2.23 10.61
CA MET A 46 -13.09 -1.46 10.23
C MET A 46 -12.75 0.03 10.05
N ALA A 47 -11.98 0.60 10.99
CA ALA A 47 -11.53 1.99 10.88
C ALA A 47 -10.67 2.24 9.64
N ALA A 48 -9.74 1.32 9.32
CA ALA A 48 -8.92 1.41 8.12
C ALA A 48 -9.77 1.34 6.84
N SER A 49 -10.75 0.43 6.80
CA SER A 49 -11.67 0.29 5.66
C SER A 49 -12.49 1.57 5.44
N GLN A 50 -13.00 2.16 6.52
CA GLN A 50 -13.74 3.43 6.47
C GLN A 50 -12.86 4.58 6.02
N PHE A 51 -11.62 4.65 6.51
CA PHE A 51 -10.65 5.66 6.08
C PHE A 51 -10.43 5.58 4.57
N VAL A 52 -10.19 4.38 4.04
CA VAL A 52 -9.99 4.16 2.60
C VAL A 52 -11.20 4.62 1.80
N GLN A 53 -12.38 4.13 2.16
CA GLN A 53 -13.62 4.46 1.47
C GLN A 53 -13.85 5.98 1.38
N VAL A 54 -13.73 6.69 2.51
CA VAL A 54 -14.00 8.14 2.57
C VAL A 54 -13.01 8.93 1.70
N ILE A 55 -11.73 8.56 1.70
CA ILE A 55 -10.72 9.24 0.89
C ILE A 55 -10.98 9.00 -0.60
N GLU A 56 -11.25 7.76 -1.01
CA GLU A 56 -11.51 7.45 -2.41
C GLU A 56 -12.76 8.15 -2.94
N GLU A 57 -13.84 8.19 -2.16
CA GLU A 57 -15.09 8.87 -2.55
C GLU A 57 -14.93 10.39 -2.70
N ARG A 58 -14.04 11.00 -1.90
CA ARG A 58 -13.83 12.46 -1.89
C ARG A 58 -12.82 12.93 -2.92
N GLN A 59 -11.75 12.17 -3.15
CA GLN A 59 -10.68 12.55 -4.07
C GLN A 59 -10.88 11.98 -5.48
N GLY A 60 -11.73 10.95 -5.63
CA GLY A 60 -11.96 10.29 -6.92
C GLY A 60 -10.79 9.42 -7.39
N LEU A 61 -9.75 9.26 -6.56
CA LEU A 61 -8.59 8.41 -6.81
C LEU A 61 -8.68 7.16 -5.94
N LYS A 62 -8.22 6.02 -6.48
CA LYS A 62 -8.15 4.77 -5.71
C LYS A 62 -6.81 4.61 -5.03
N MET A 63 -6.82 4.21 -3.76
CA MET A 63 -5.60 3.93 -3.02
C MET A 63 -5.08 2.53 -3.34
N ALA A 64 -3.77 2.40 -3.51
CA ALA A 64 -3.09 1.15 -3.86
C ALA A 64 -3.66 0.46 -5.13
N CYS A 65 -4.12 1.25 -6.11
CA CYS A 65 -4.49 0.75 -7.44
C CYS A 65 -3.24 0.28 -8.20
N LEU A 66 -2.95 -1.03 -8.18
CA LEU A 66 -1.70 -1.57 -8.72
C LEU A 66 -1.58 -1.39 -10.23
N GLU A 67 -2.68 -1.55 -10.97
CA GLU A 67 -2.70 -1.33 -12.41
C GLU A 67 -2.48 0.14 -12.76
N GLY A 68 -3.06 1.07 -11.98
CA GLY A 68 -2.82 2.50 -12.14
C GLY A 68 -1.37 2.88 -11.88
N ILE A 69 -0.80 2.40 -10.77
CA ILE A 69 0.62 2.59 -10.45
C ILE A 69 1.50 2.00 -11.56
N GLY A 70 1.24 0.77 -11.98
CA GLY A 70 2.02 0.11 -13.02
C GLY A 70 1.96 0.83 -14.36
N TYR A 71 0.80 1.40 -14.71
CA TYR A 71 0.64 2.22 -15.90
C TYR A 71 1.41 3.55 -15.80
N GLU A 72 1.26 4.28 -14.69
CA GLU A 72 1.98 5.55 -14.47
C GLU A 72 3.51 5.37 -14.43
N GLN A 73 3.98 4.25 -13.88
CA GLN A 73 5.41 3.90 -13.85
C GLN A 73 5.94 3.29 -15.16
N GLY A 74 5.07 3.08 -16.16
CA GLY A 74 5.44 2.49 -17.45
C GLY A 74 5.74 0.99 -17.41
N TRP A 75 5.33 0.28 -16.36
CA TRP A 75 5.43 -1.18 -16.25
C TRP A 75 4.35 -1.90 -17.03
N LEU A 76 3.21 -1.23 -17.23
CA LEU A 76 2.09 -1.71 -18.04
C LEU A 76 1.89 -0.81 -19.26
N SER A 77 1.73 -1.43 -20.42
CA SER A 77 1.30 -0.71 -21.63
C SER A 77 -0.19 -0.40 -21.59
N VAL A 78 -0.63 0.51 -22.47
CA VAL A 78 -2.05 0.84 -22.66
C VAL A 78 -2.86 -0.40 -23.03
N GLU A 79 -2.31 -1.28 -23.86
CA GLU A 79 -2.95 -2.53 -24.28
C GLU A 79 -3.14 -3.48 -23.09
N GLN A 80 -2.11 -3.66 -22.27
CA GLN A 80 -2.17 -4.52 -21.07
C GLN A 80 -3.17 -3.98 -20.04
N LEU A 81 -3.23 -2.66 -19.86
CA LEU A 81 -4.22 -2.02 -18.99
C LEU A 81 -5.65 -2.21 -19.54
N ASN A 82 -5.83 -2.07 -20.86
CA ASN A 82 -7.12 -2.35 -21.51
C ASN A 82 -7.57 -3.80 -21.36
N ASP A 83 -6.66 -4.77 -21.54
CA ASP A 83 -6.96 -6.19 -21.33
C ASP A 83 -7.45 -6.44 -19.90
N ARG A 84 -6.82 -5.79 -18.90
CA ARG A 84 -7.29 -5.85 -17.51
C ARG A 84 -8.65 -5.21 -17.31
N ILE A 85 -8.90 -4.05 -17.91
CA ILE A 85 -10.21 -3.40 -17.88
C ILE A 85 -11.30 -4.33 -18.42
N GLN A 86 -11.03 -5.02 -19.54
CA GLN A 86 -11.99 -5.96 -20.13
C GLN A 86 -12.21 -7.17 -19.23
N PHE A 87 -11.15 -7.73 -18.66
CA PHE A 87 -11.24 -8.84 -17.71
C PHE A 87 -12.11 -8.51 -16.49
N LEU A 88 -11.97 -7.29 -15.96
CA LEU A 88 -12.74 -6.81 -14.80
C LEU A 88 -14.19 -6.44 -15.14
N GLY A 89 -14.54 -6.36 -16.43
CA GLY A 89 -15.91 -6.20 -16.91
C GLY A 89 -16.63 -4.95 -16.40
N LYS A 90 -17.79 -5.14 -15.78
CA LYS A 90 -18.70 -4.07 -15.33
C LYS A 90 -18.54 -3.80 -13.83
N THR A 91 -17.32 -3.48 -13.40
CA THR A 91 -17.03 -3.10 -12.01
C THR A 91 -16.68 -1.62 -11.92
N GLN A 92 -16.95 -1.01 -10.76
CA GLN A 92 -16.53 0.37 -10.48
C GLN A 92 -15.01 0.55 -10.58
N TYR A 93 -14.24 -0.51 -10.27
CA TYR A 93 -12.79 -0.51 -10.43
C TYR A 93 -12.39 -0.48 -11.91
N ALA A 94 -13.03 -1.27 -12.77
CA ALA A 94 -12.80 -1.20 -14.21
C ALA A 94 -13.14 0.18 -14.78
N ASP A 95 -14.23 0.80 -14.29
CA ASP A 95 -14.61 2.15 -14.71
C ASP A 95 -13.61 3.22 -14.25
N TYR A 96 -13.02 3.06 -13.05
CA TYR A 96 -11.90 3.88 -12.60
C TYR A 96 -10.68 3.75 -13.51
N LEU A 97 -10.26 2.51 -13.82
CA LEU A 97 -9.12 2.28 -14.72
C LEU A 97 -9.35 2.84 -16.13
N LYS A 98 -10.57 2.76 -16.67
CA LYS A 98 -10.92 3.40 -17.96
C LYS A 98 -10.73 4.92 -17.92
N ASN A 99 -10.95 5.56 -16.78
CA ASN A 99 -10.76 7.00 -16.64
C ASN A 99 -9.28 7.40 -16.56
N LEU A 100 -8.36 6.47 -16.21
CA LEU A 100 -6.92 6.72 -16.26
C LEU A 100 -6.37 6.77 -17.70
N LEU A 101 -7.07 6.16 -18.65
CA LEU A 101 -6.69 6.14 -20.08
C LEU A 101 -7.23 7.34 -20.88
N LYS A 102 -8.01 8.22 -20.24
CA LYS A 102 -8.57 9.43 -20.87
C LYS A 102 -7.67 10.63 -20.59
#